data_AF-A0A9P4P5P2-F1
#
_entry.id   AF-A0A9P4P5P2-F1
#
_cell.length_a   1.000
_cell.length_b   1.000
_cell.length_c   1.000
_cell.angle_alpha   90.00
_cell.angle_beta   90.00
_cell.angle_gamma   90.00
#
_symmetry.space_group_name_H-M   'P 1'
#
loop_
_entity.id
_entity.type
_entity.pdbx_description
1 polymer ?
#
loop_
_entity_poly.entity_id
_entity_poly.type
_entity_poly.pdbx_seq_one_letter_code
_entity_poly.pdbx_strand_id
1 'polypeptide(L)'
;MAGGSTSNGARHKATWHIGGWGNPYEGGGQPGKGIVTYSLSTNRQRPWAGFFTKGVWNSVRRVRNQVLYVVPPFILAYSAMQWAIERNEYLNSKPGRAEFADAEAE
;
A
#
# COMPACT_ATOMS: atom_id res chain seq x y z
N MET A 1 -2.88 -37.37 4.61
CA MET A 1 -4.12 -37.38 5.40
C MET A 1 -4.31 -35.98 5.96
N ALA A 2 -5.21 -35.17 5.37
CA ALA A 2 -5.51 -33.82 5.83
C ALA A 2 -6.30 -33.92 7.14
N GLY A 3 -5.81 -33.28 8.21
CA GLY A 3 -6.44 -33.35 9.52
C GLY A 3 -7.44 -32.21 9.71
N GLY A 4 -8.61 -32.52 10.29
CA GLY A 4 -9.64 -31.54 10.64
C GLY A 4 -9.20 -30.56 11.73
N SER A 5 -10.03 -29.54 12.00
CA SER A 5 -9.74 -28.44 12.93
C SER A 5 -9.26 -28.89 14.33
N THR A 6 -9.68 -30.06 14.80
CA THR A 6 -9.33 -30.65 16.10
C THR A 6 -8.01 -31.43 16.15
N SER A 7 -7.29 -31.56 15.03
CA SER A 7 -6.09 -32.41 14.95
C SER A 7 -4.78 -31.64 15.19
N ASN A 8 -4.30 -31.57 16.44
CA ASN A 8 -3.11 -30.79 16.84
C ASN A 8 -1.75 -31.26 16.24
N GLY A 9 -1.74 -32.30 15.39
CA GLY A 9 -0.52 -32.86 14.79
C GLY A 9 -0.56 -33.01 13.26
N ALA A 10 -1.55 -32.43 12.58
CA ALA A 10 -1.66 -32.54 11.11
C ALA A 10 -0.70 -31.58 10.40
N ARG A 11 0.08 -32.10 9.43
CA ARG A 11 1.03 -31.31 8.61
C ARG A 11 0.35 -30.20 7.78
N HIS A 12 -0.91 -30.40 7.41
CA HIS A 12 -1.76 -29.41 6.76
C HIS A 12 -3.17 -29.51 7.35
N LYS A 13 -3.58 -28.49 8.10
CA LYS A 13 -4.99 -28.26 8.45
C LYS A 13 -5.61 -27.36 7.38
N ALA A 14 -6.73 -27.75 6.78
CA ALA A 14 -7.50 -26.91 5.84
C ALA A 14 -8.38 -25.92 6.62
N THR A 15 -7.76 -25.13 7.49
CA THR A 15 -8.43 -24.21 8.42
C THR A 15 -7.71 -22.86 8.48
N TRP A 16 -8.23 -21.95 9.31
CA TRP A 16 -7.75 -20.59 9.53
C TRP A 16 -6.21 -20.46 9.60
N HIS A 17 -5.64 -19.52 8.84
CA HIS A 17 -4.19 -19.33 8.64
C HIS A 17 -3.51 -18.48 9.73
N ILE A 18 -4.13 -18.35 10.91
CA ILE A 18 -3.59 -17.58 12.04
C ILE A 18 -3.79 -18.40 13.31
N GLY A 19 -2.69 -18.69 14.02
CA GLY A 19 -2.74 -19.40 15.30
C GLY A 19 -2.97 -18.46 16.49
N GLY A 20 -3.25 -19.04 17.65
CA GLY A 20 -3.34 -18.31 18.92
C GLY A 20 -1.98 -18.13 19.60
N TRP A 21 -1.96 -17.33 20.66
CA TRP A 21 -0.79 -17.23 21.54
C TRP A 21 -0.43 -18.61 22.12
N GLY A 22 0.85 -18.97 22.10
CA GLY A 22 1.33 -20.30 22.55
C GLY A 22 1.17 -21.43 21.54
N ASN A 23 0.35 -21.27 20.48
CA ASN A 23 0.24 -22.23 19.37
C ASN A 23 0.15 -21.51 18.01
N PRO A 24 1.20 -20.80 17.57
CA PRO A 24 1.22 -20.10 16.28
C PRO A 24 1.26 -21.07 15.08
N TYR A 25 1.59 -22.35 15.32
CA TYR A 25 1.70 -23.39 14.30
C TYR A 25 0.34 -23.87 13.78
N GLU A 26 -0.73 -23.67 14.56
CA GLU A 26 -2.09 -23.98 14.14
C GLU A 26 -2.54 -23.19 12.90
N GLY A 27 -2.02 -21.97 12.74
CA GLY A 27 -2.25 -21.12 11.57
C GLY A 27 -1.27 -21.32 10.41
N GLY A 28 -0.37 -22.31 10.48
CA GLY A 28 0.66 -22.53 9.47
C GLY A 28 1.98 -21.82 9.71
N GLY A 29 2.22 -21.31 10.94
CA GLY A 29 3.57 -20.93 11.35
C GLY A 29 4.54 -22.10 11.26
N GLN A 30 5.81 -21.85 10.90
CA GLN A 30 6.85 -22.88 10.87
C GLN A 30 7.56 -22.96 12.22
N PRO A 31 7.90 -24.17 12.73
CA PRO A 31 8.65 -24.31 13.98
C PRO A 31 10.03 -23.68 13.87
N GLY A 32 10.25 -22.59 14.62
CA GLY A 32 11.55 -21.93 14.75
C GLY A 32 12.32 -22.51 15.94
N LYS A 33 13.54 -23.02 15.71
CA LYS A 33 14.46 -23.47 16.76
C LYS A 33 15.76 -22.68 16.66
N GLY A 34 16.30 -22.23 17.79
CA GLY A 34 17.63 -21.59 17.86
C GLY A 34 17.67 -20.08 17.60
N ILE A 35 16.51 -19.41 17.52
CA ILE A 35 16.44 -17.94 17.38
C ILE A 35 16.39 -17.33 18.79
N VAL A 36 17.37 -16.50 19.13
CA VAL A 36 17.41 -15.76 20.40
C VAL A 36 17.22 -14.28 20.10
N THR A 37 16.20 -13.68 20.68
CA THR A 37 15.86 -12.27 20.49
C THR A 37 16.22 -11.47 21.74
N TYR A 38 16.99 -10.39 21.56
CA TYR A 38 17.34 -9.46 22.63
C TYR A 38 16.58 -8.15 22.44
N SER A 39 16.11 -7.57 23.54
CA SER A 39 15.47 -6.26 23.53
C SER A 39 15.89 -5.45 24.76
N LEU A 40 15.91 -4.13 24.62
CA LEU A 40 16.13 -3.19 25.72
C LEU A 40 14.80 -2.60 26.16
N SER A 41 14.58 -2.45 27.47
CA SER A 41 13.42 -1.76 28.02
C SER A 41 13.30 -0.35 27.43
N THR A 42 12.09 0.05 27.02
CA THR A 42 11.80 1.35 26.39
C THR A 42 12.22 2.52 27.27
N ASN A 43 12.08 2.40 28.60
CA ASN A 43 12.47 3.44 29.56
C ASN A 43 13.99 3.69 29.60
N ARG A 44 14.79 2.79 29.04
CA ARG A 44 16.26 2.92 28.93
C ARG A 44 16.70 3.38 27.54
N GLN A 45 15.78 3.53 26.59
CA GLN A 45 16.08 4.02 25.25
C GLN A 45 15.83 5.52 25.17
N ARG A 46 16.63 6.23 24.36
CA ARG A 46 16.36 7.63 24.03
C ARG A 46 15.24 7.69 22.99
N PRO A 47 14.10 8.35 23.29
CA PRO A 47 13.05 8.51 22.29
C PRO A 47 13.60 9.35 21.13
N TRP A 48 13.37 8.92 19.88
CA TRP A 48 13.77 9.61 18.64
C TRP A 48 15.28 9.72 18.38
N ALA A 49 16.08 8.82 18.98
CA ALA A 49 17.51 8.77 18.72
C ALA A 49 17.81 8.63 17.20
N GLY A 50 18.51 9.62 16.64
CA GLY A 50 18.90 9.61 15.23
C GLY A 50 17.77 9.92 14.23
N PHE A 51 16.67 10.54 14.66
CA PHE A 51 15.56 10.90 13.78
C PHE A 51 16.02 11.79 12.61
N PHE A 52 16.71 12.89 12.89
CA PHE A 52 17.19 13.81 11.85
C PHE A 52 18.40 13.27 11.09
N THR A 53 19.31 12.56 11.75
CA THR A 53 20.54 12.07 11.12
C THR A 53 20.35 10.80 10.29
N LYS A 54 19.42 9.92 10.65
CA LYS A 54 19.16 8.64 9.96
C LYS A 54 17.74 8.53 9.42
N GLY A 55 16.75 9.01 10.17
CA GLY A 55 15.34 8.88 9.82
C GLY A 55 14.99 9.59 8.51
N VAL A 56 15.35 10.87 8.38
CA VAL A 56 15.07 11.68 7.17
C VAL A 56 15.67 11.03 5.91
N TRP A 57 16.94 10.66 5.95
CA TRP A 57 17.60 10.04 4.79
C TRP A 57 17.05 8.66 4.45
N ASN A 58 16.67 7.87 5.45
CA ASN A 58 16.00 6.60 5.22
C ASN A 58 14.61 6.80 4.59
N SER A 59 13.87 7.84 4.98
CA SER A 59 12.59 8.19 4.34
C SER A 59 12.78 8.61 2.89
N VAL A 60 13.74 9.49 2.58
CA VAL A 60 14.05 9.91 1.20
C VAL A 60 14.41 8.70 0.33
N ARG A 61 15.28 7.82 0.83
CA ARG A 61 15.66 6.59 0.11
C ARG A 61 14.46 5.68 -0.18
N ARG A 62 13.52 5.55 0.76
CA ARG A 62 12.30 4.74 0.58
C ARG A 62 11.35 5.39 -0.44
N VAL A 63 11.16 6.70 -0.37
CA VAL A 63 10.30 7.45 -1.30
C VAL A 63 10.85 7.35 -2.72
N ARG A 64 12.15 7.57 -2.92
CA ARG A 64 12.80 7.46 -4.24
C ARG A 64 12.48 6.14 -4.95
N ASN A 65 12.45 5.03 -4.22
CA ASN A 65 12.20 3.71 -4.81
C ASN A 65 10.74 3.49 -5.24
N GLN A 66 9.80 4.34 -4.78
CA GLN A 66 8.38 4.23 -5.09
C GLN A 66 7.87 5.35 -6.01
N VAL A 67 8.62 6.44 -6.13
CA VAL A 67 8.27 7.61 -6.96
C VAL A 67 7.88 7.21 -8.39
N LEU A 68 8.59 6.27 -9.02
CA LEU A 68 8.28 5.86 -10.40
C LEU A 68 7.00 5.04 -10.56
N TYR A 69 6.46 4.46 -9.49
CA TYR A 69 5.17 3.77 -9.53
C TYR A 69 4.01 4.70 -9.25
N VAL A 70 4.26 5.74 -8.44
CA VAL A 70 3.22 6.64 -7.93
C VAL A 70 3.08 7.88 -8.81
N VAL A 71 4.19 8.51 -9.19
CA VAL A 71 4.18 9.80 -9.89
C VAL A 71 3.62 9.70 -11.32
N PRO A 72 3.99 8.72 -12.16
CA PRO A 72 3.46 8.65 -13.53
C PRO A 72 1.93 8.56 -13.63
N PRO A 73 1.22 7.69 -12.87
CA PRO A 73 -0.25 7.66 -12.95
C PRO A 73 -0.88 8.95 -12.43
N PHE A 74 -0.31 9.61 -11.42
CA PHE A 74 -0.83 10.89 -10.93
C PHE A 74 -0.64 12.03 -11.93
N ILE A 75 0.50 12.08 -12.63
CA ILE A 75 0.72 13.08 -13.69
C ILE A 75 -0.33 12.88 -14.79
N LEU A 76 -0.52 11.64 -15.25
CA LEU A 76 -1.49 11.33 -16.30
C LEU A 76 -2.92 11.69 -15.89
N ALA A 77 -3.32 11.33 -14.66
CA ALA A 77 -4.64 11.65 -14.14
C ALA A 77 -4.84 13.17 -14.04
N TYR A 78 -3.84 13.89 -13.55
CA TYR A 78 -3.92 15.34 -13.42
C TYR A 78 -3.99 16.03 -14.78
N SER A 79 -3.17 15.62 -15.76
CA SER A 79 -3.21 16.18 -17.11
C SER A 79 -4.53 15.89 -17.82
N ALA A 80 -5.06 14.67 -17.69
CA ALA A 80 -6.36 14.31 -18.28
C ALA A 80 -7.50 15.11 -17.65
N MET A 81 -7.45 15.34 -16.33
CA MET A 81 -8.42 16.16 -15.63
C MET A 81 -8.35 17.63 -16.06
N GLN A 82 -7.15 18.22 -16.17
CA GLN A 82 -7.00 19.60 -16.65
C GLN A 82 -7.54 19.75 -18.07
N TRP A 83 -7.19 18.82 -18.98
CA TRP A 83 -7.74 18.80 -20.33
C TRP A 83 -9.27 18.70 -20.34
N ALA A 84 -9.85 17.83 -19.50
CA ALA A 84 -11.29 17.66 -19.42
C ALA A 84 -12.01 18.94 -18.92
N ILE A 85 -11.42 19.65 -17.95
CA ILE A 85 -11.97 20.90 -17.42
C ILE A 85 -11.95 21.99 -18.50
N GLU A 86 -10.78 22.22 -19.12
CA GLU A 86 -10.63 23.23 -20.18
C GLU A 86 -11.56 22.95 -21.36
N ARG A 87 -11.68 21.68 -21.76
CA ARG A 87 -12.57 21.26 -22.84
C ARG A 87 -14.04 21.48 -22.47
N ASN A 88 -14.44 21.17 -21.23
CA ASN A 88 -15.81 21.38 -20.77
C ASN A 88 -16.18 22.86 -20.73
N GLU A 89 -15.30 23.71 -20.21
CA GLU A 89 -15.50 25.16 -20.18
C GLU A 89 -15.58 25.75 -21.59
N TYR A 90 -14.71 25.29 -22.49
CA TYR A 90 -14.73 25.72 -23.89
C TYR A 90 -16.04 25.35 -24.59
N LEU A 91 -16.53 24.11 -24.44
CA LEU A 91 -17.80 23.68 -25.06
C LEU A 91 -19.01 24.49 -24.55
N ASN A 92 -19.01 24.86 -23.26
CA ASN A 92 -20.06 25.70 -22.67
C ASN A 92 -19.90 27.20 -22.96
N SER A 93 -18.78 27.61 -23.57
CA SER A 93 -18.53 29.00 -23.95
C SER A 93 -19.33 29.42 -25.19
N LYS A 94 -19.39 30.74 -25.44
CA LYS A 94 -20.04 31.28 -26.66
C LYS A 94 -19.38 30.80 -27.97
N PRO A 95 -18.05 30.86 -28.13
CA PRO A 95 -17.40 30.38 -29.36
C PRO A 95 -17.55 28.85 -29.52
N GLY A 96 -17.42 28.07 -28.46
CA GLY A 96 -17.59 26.61 -28.53
C GLY A 96 -18.99 26.18 -28.95
N ARG A 97 -20.03 26.87 -28.49
CA ARG A 97 -21.40 26.64 -28.97
C ARG A 97 -21.60 26.98 -30.45
N ALA A 98 -20.93 28.02 -30.95
CA ALA A 98 -21.04 28.39 -32.37
C ALA A 98 -20.33 27.39 -33.29
N GLU A 99 -19.22 26.80 -32.84
CA GLU A 99 -18.45 25.82 -33.63
C GLU A 99 -19.07 24.41 -33.60
N PHE A 100 -19.73 24.00 -32.51
CA PHE A 100 -20.34 22.66 -32.38
C PHE A 100 -21.86 22.63 -32.62
N ALA A 101 -22.52 23.77 -32.81
CA ALA A 101 -23.97 23.82 -33.09
C ALA A 101 -24.38 23.06 -34.36
N ASP A 102 -23.55 23.07 -35.39
CA ASP A 102 -23.84 22.39 -36.67
C ASP A 102 -23.58 20.87 -36.59
N ALA A 103 -22.76 20.41 -35.64
CA ALA A 103 -22.37 19.00 -35.47
C ALA A 103 -23.31 18.20 -34.56
N GLU A 104 -24.16 18.87 -33.76
CA GLU A 104 -25.19 18.21 -32.91
C GLU A 104 -26.57 18.15 -33.58
N ALA A 105 -26.78 18.83 -34.71
CA ALA A 105 -28.06 18.89 -35.42
C ALA A 105 -28.24 17.80 -36.49
N GLU A 106 -27.19 17.03 -36.78
CA GLU A 106 -27.18 15.83 -37.64
C GLU A 106 -27.18 14.55 -36.78
#